data_AF-A0A820M8E2-F1
#
_entry.id   AF-A0A820M8E2-F1
#
_cell.length_a   1.000
_cell.length_b   1.000
_cell.length_c   1.000
_cell.angle_alpha   90.00
_cell.angle_beta   90.00
_cell.angle_gamma   90.00
#
_symmetry.space_group_name_H-M   'P 1'
#
loop_
_entity.id
_entity.type
_entity.pdbx_description
1 polymer ?
#
loop_
_entity_poly.entity_id
_entity_poly.type
_entity_poly.pdbx_seq_one_letter_code
_entity_poly.pdbx_strand_id
1 'polypeptide(L)'
;SALDNVNEKIVQEALDRACHGRTTIVIAHRLSTIQNAHQIYVLDKGSVIEQGKHETLMVKEGGKYRAMVKRQQTEGIYDDQDNMMSIKKATEEDEKSI
;
A
#
# COMPACT_ATOMS: atom_id res chain seq x y z
N SER A 1 10.92 10.64 -0.48
CA SER A 1 10.23 9.54 0.23
C SER A 1 11.09 8.76 1.25
N ALA A 2 12.37 9.11 1.52
CA ALA A 2 13.13 8.46 2.61
C ALA A 2 12.51 8.70 4.00
N LEU A 3 11.88 9.87 4.19
CA LEU A 3 11.11 10.21 5.40
C LEU A 3 9.74 9.49 5.44
N ASP A 4 9.07 9.33 4.29
CA ASP A 4 7.75 8.66 4.21
C ASP A 4 7.82 7.17 4.52
N ASN A 5 8.85 6.47 4.03
CA ASN A 5 9.04 5.05 4.35
C ASN A 5 9.30 4.80 5.84
N VAL A 6 10.04 5.71 6.50
CA VAL A 6 10.29 5.62 7.95
C VAL A 6 9.00 5.88 8.73
N ASN A 7 8.24 6.90 8.35
CA ASN A 7 6.95 7.19 8.98
C ASN A 7 5.95 6.05 8.81
N GLU A 8 5.89 5.45 7.62
CA GLU A 8 4.99 4.31 7.37
C GLU A 8 5.37 3.09 8.20
N LYS A 9 6.67 2.81 8.34
CA LYS A 9 7.15 1.73 9.21
C LYS A 9 6.75 1.97 10.67
N ILE A 10 6.88 3.20 11.17
CA ILE A 10 6.48 3.55 12.54
C ILE A 10 4.97 3.33 12.74
N VAL A 11 4.15 3.74 11.78
CA VAL A 11 2.70 3.51 11.81
C VAL A 11 2.38 2.02 11.79
N GLN A 12 3.07 1.23 10.97
CA GLN A 12 2.88 -0.21 10.91
C GLN A 12 3.24 -0.89 12.23
N GLU A 13 4.38 -0.53 12.82
CA GLU A 13 4.78 -1.07 14.13
C GLU A 13 3.80 -0.68 15.25
N ALA A 14 3.25 0.53 15.20
CA ALA A 14 2.22 0.97 16.14
C ALA A 14 0.93 0.15 15.98
N LEU A 15 0.52 -0.13 14.74
CA LEU A 15 -0.62 -1.00 14.44
C LEU A 15 -0.36 -2.43 14.89
N ASP A 16 0.82 -2.99 14.64
CA ASP A 16 1.17 -4.36 15.04
C ASP A 16 1.15 -4.52 16.57
N ARG A 17 1.70 -3.54 17.31
CA ARG A 17 1.59 -3.49 18.78
C ARG A 17 0.14 -3.36 19.23
N ALA A 18 -0.67 -2.56 18.53
CA ALA A 18 -2.09 -2.45 18.81
C ALA A 18 -2.85 -3.75 18.51
N CYS A 19 -2.43 -4.55 17.54
CA CYS A 19 -3.09 -5.82 17.24
C CYS A 19 -2.79 -6.92 18.27
N HIS A 20 -1.68 -6.80 19.01
CA HIS A 20 -1.24 -7.86 19.92
C HIS A 20 -2.28 -8.17 21.01
N GLY A 21 -2.55 -9.47 21.21
CA GLY A 21 -3.49 -9.96 22.23
C GLY A 21 -4.97 -9.66 21.96
N ARG A 22 -5.32 -9.17 20.76
CA ARG A 22 -6.69 -8.75 20.40
C ARG A 22 -7.13 -9.33 19.07
N THR A 23 -8.42 -9.62 18.95
CA THR A 23 -9.05 -9.84 17.64
C THR A 23 -9.13 -8.50 16.91
N THR A 24 -8.37 -8.37 15.83
CA THR A 24 -8.31 -7.13 15.05
C THR A 24 -8.82 -7.36 13.64
N ILE A 25 -9.72 -6.50 13.18
CA ILE A 25 -10.24 -6.48 11.82
C ILE A 25 -9.71 -5.22 11.16
N VAL A 26 -8.99 -5.37 10.05
CA VAL A 26 -8.41 -4.27 9.29
C VAL A 26 -9.07 -4.20 7.92
N ILE A 27 -9.64 -3.04 7.58
CA ILE A 27 -10.13 -2.72 6.24
C ILE A 27 -9.12 -1.71 5.67
N ALA A 28 -8.36 -2.11 4.66
CA ALA A 28 -7.31 -1.27 4.11
C ALA A 28 -7.33 -1.27 2.59
N HIS A 29 -6.97 -0.11 2.05
CA HIS A 29 -6.59 0.04 0.66
C HIS A 29 -5.08 -0.12 0.45
N ARG A 30 -4.25 -0.09 1.51
CA ARG A 30 -2.80 -0.25 1.41
C ARG A 30 -2.40 -1.68 1.75
N LEU A 31 -1.61 -2.29 0.87
CA LEU A 31 -1.18 -3.67 1.03
C LEU A 31 -0.20 -3.85 2.20
N SER A 32 0.65 -2.85 2.45
CA SER A 32 1.63 -2.85 3.55
C SER A 32 0.96 -3.11 4.91
N THR A 33 -0.29 -2.65 5.08
CA THR A 33 -1.05 -2.81 6.31
C THR A 33 -1.65 -4.20 6.51
N ILE A 34 -1.91 -4.95 5.43
CA ILE A 34 -2.60 -6.25 5.49
C ILE A 34 -1.70 -7.45 5.20
N GLN A 35 -0.46 -7.24 4.76
CA GLN A 35 0.46 -8.33 4.40
C GLN A 35 0.73 -9.29 5.57
N ASN A 36 0.77 -8.77 6.80
CA ASN A 36 1.08 -9.52 8.02
C ASN A 36 -0.18 -10.16 8.65
N ALA A 37 -1.35 -10.02 8.03
CA ALA A 37 -2.58 -10.54 8.58
C ALA A 37 -2.58 -12.08 8.62
N HIS A 38 -3.09 -12.65 9.72
CA HIS A 38 -3.28 -14.09 9.85
C HIS A 38 -4.24 -14.65 8.78
N GLN A 39 -5.20 -13.83 8.36
CA GLN A 39 -6.17 -14.16 7.34
C GLN A 39 -6.60 -12.89 6.60
N ILE A 40 -6.63 -12.97 5.28
CA ILE A 40 -7.09 -11.91 4.38
C ILE A 40 -8.36 -12.39 3.69
N TYR A 41 -9.35 -11.50 3.60
CA TYR A 41 -10.59 -11.71 2.84
C TYR A 41 -10.69 -10.66 1.75
N VAL A 42 -10.82 -11.10 0.50
CA VAL A 42 -11.02 -10.21 -0.64
C VAL A 42 -12.50 -10.17 -0.96
N LEU A 43 -13.06 -8.97 -0.93
CA LEU A 43 -14.46 -8.70 -1.25
C LEU A 43 -14.55 -8.19 -2.68
N ASP A 44 -15.49 -8.74 -3.45
CA ASP A 44 -15.94 -8.18 -4.73
C ASP A 44 -17.45 -8.34 -4.84
N LYS A 45 -18.13 -7.28 -5.29
CA LYS A 45 -19.59 -7.22 -5.45
C LYS A 45 -20.37 -7.74 -4.22
N GLY A 46 -19.92 -7.41 -3.01
CA GLY A 46 -20.56 -7.78 -1.76
C GLY A 46 -20.36 -9.24 -1.31
N SER A 47 -19.51 -10.01 -2.00
CA SER A 47 -19.19 -11.39 -1.65
C SER A 47 -17.70 -11.58 -1.42
N VAL A 48 -17.33 -12.54 -0.56
CA VAL A 48 -15.93 -12.98 -0.41
C VAL A 48 -15.57 -13.83 -1.61
N ILE A 49 -14.64 -13.34 -2.44
CA ILE A 49 -14.16 -14.06 -3.62
C ILE A 49 -12.86 -14.82 -3.37
N GLU A 50 -12.05 -14.36 -2.41
CA GLU A 50 -10.81 -15.01 -2.01
C GLU A 50 -10.57 -14.89 -0.51
N GLN A 51 -9.93 -15.91 0.05
CA GLN A 51 -9.60 -15.99 1.46
C GLN A 51 -8.28 -16.75 1.65
N GLY A 52 -7.42 -16.29 2.55
CA GLY A 52 -6.18 -16.98 2.91
C GLY A 52 -5.10 -16.06 3.46
N LYS A 53 -3.90 -16.62 3.65
CA LYS A 53 -2.69 -15.83 3.95
C LYS A 53 -2.17 -15.15 2.69
N HIS A 54 -1.40 -14.08 2.89
CA HIS A 54 -0.72 -13.35 1.81
C HIS A 54 -0.04 -14.28 0.80
N GLU A 55 0.83 -15.17 1.28
CA GLU A 55 1.60 -16.11 0.46
C GLU A 55 0.71 -17.00 -0.41
N THR A 56 -0.37 -17.54 0.17
CA THR A 56 -1.31 -18.43 -0.54
C THR A 56 -2.14 -17.68 -1.58
N LEU A 57 -2.48 -16.41 -1.33
CA LEU A 57 -3.22 -15.60 -2.29
C LEU A 57 -2.32 -15.09 -3.42
N MET A 58 -1.02 -14.88 -3.15
CA MET A 58 -0.05 -14.42 -4.16
C MET A 58 0.29 -15.47 -5.20
N VAL A 59 0.19 -16.78 -4.88
CA VAL A 59 0.45 -17.86 -5.85
C VAL A 59 -0.70 -18.10 -6.82
N LYS A 60 -1.90 -17.58 -6.56
CA LYS A 60 -3.06 -17.74 -7.45
C LYS A 60 -2.89 -16.89 -8.71
N GLU A 61 -2.62 -17.55 -9.83
CA GLU A 61 -2.64 -16.89 -11.14
C GLU A 61 -4.04 -16.35 -11.46
N GLY A 62 -4.10 -15.12 -11.98
CA GLY A 62 -5.37 -14.43 -12.21
C GLY A 62 -6.12 -13.98 -10.94
N GLY A 63 -5.59 -14.25 -9.75
CA GLY A 63 -6.20 -13.85 -8.47
C GLY A 63 -6.35 -12.33 -8.36
N LYS A 64 -7.51 -11.89 -7.88
CA LYS A 64 -7.84 -10.48 -7.61
C LYS A 64 -6.91 -9.90 -6.55
N TYR A 65 -6.56 -10.68 -5.52
CA TYR A 65 -5.58 -10.25 -4.52
C TYR A 65 -4.24 -9.87 -5.17
N ARG A 66 -3.66 -10.81 -5.93
CA ARG A 66 -2.40 -10.63 -6.65
C ARG A 66 -2.46 -9.45 -7.62
N ALA A 67 -3.58 -9.23 -8.29
CA ALA A 67 -3.76 -8.08 -9.17
C ALA A 67 -3.74 -6.74 -8.41
N MET A 68 -4.40 -6.65 -7.25
CA MET A 68 -4.36 -5.45 -6.39
C MET A 68 -2.94 -5.17 -5.88
N VAL A 69 -2.21 -6.22 -5.49
CA VAL A 69 -0.80 -6.12 -5.05
C VAL A 69 0.06 -5.50 -6.14
N LYS A 70 0.00 -6.05 -7.36
CA LYS A 70 0.78 -5.56 -8.49
C LYS A 70 0.47 -4.10 -8.82
N ARG A 71 -0.80 -3.71 -8.74
CA ARG A 71 -1.23 -2.34 -9.00
C ARG A 71 -0.63 -1.36 -7.99
N GLN A 72 -0.68 -1.67 -6.70
CA GLN A 72 -0.14 -0.78 -5.66
C GLN A 72 1.38 -0.68 -5.68
N GLN A 73 2.08 -1.75 -6.08
CA GLN A 73 3.52 -1.69 -6.32
C GLN A 73 3.88 -0.76 -7.49
N THR A 74 2.97 -0.60 -8.46
CA THR A 74 3.17 0.29 -9.61
C THR A 74 2.77 1.73 -9.25
N GLU A 75 1.75 1.93 -8.42
CA GLU A 75 1.33 3.27 -7.94
C GLU A 75 2.43 3.94 -7.08
N GLY A 76 3.25 3.18 -6.35
CA GLY A 76 4.45 3.70 -5.69
C GLY A 76 5.55 4.22 -6.63
N ILE A 77 5.46 3.93 -7.95
CA ILE A 77 6.39 4.43 -8.98
C ILE A 77 5.85 5.72 -9.63
N TYR A 78 4.53 5.93 -9.63
CA TYR A 78 3.89 7.14 -10.18
C TYR A 78 3.98 8.34 -9.24
N ASP A 79 3.99 8.13 -7.91
CA ASP A 79 4.19 9.21 -6.92
C ASP A 79 5.55 9.92 -7.11
N ASP A 80 6.60 9.20 -7.50
CA ASP A 80 7.93 9.79 -7.73
C ASP A 80 8.00 10.59 -9.04
N GLN A 81 7.21 10.24 -10.07
CA GLN A 81 7.18 10.97 -11.34
C GLN A 81 6.38 12.27 -11.27
N ASP A 82 5.21 12.27 -10.62
CA ASP A 82 4.41 13.48 -10.40
C ASP A 82 5.11 14.46 -9.45
N ASN A 83 5.82 13.95 -8.44
CA ASN A 83 6.65 14.76 -7.57
C ASN A 83 7.84 15.37 -8.32
N MET A 84 8.53 14.61 -9.17
CA MET A 84 9.66 15.12 -9.96
C MET A 84 9.22 16.13 -11.03
N MET A 85 8.03 15.98 -11.63
CA MET A 85 7.49 16.95 -12.59
C MET A 85 7.05 18.26 -11.91
N SER A 86 6.50 18.17 -10.69
CA SER A 86 6.12 19.32 -9.88
C SER A 86 7.34 20.10 -9.38
N ILE A 87 8.41 19.40 -8.99
CA ILE A 87 9.69 20.02 -8.57
C ILE A 87 10.35 20.77 -9.74
N LYS A 88 10.41 20.17 -10.93
CA LYS A 88 11.00 20.83 -12.12
C LYS A 88 10.26 22.09 -12.53
N LYS A 89 8.93 22.07 -12.45
CA LYS A 89 8.10 23.22 -12.78
C LYS A 89 8.29 24.39 -11.79
N ALA A 90 8.43 24.08 -10.50
CA ALA A 90 8.72 25.08 -9.48
C ALA A 90 10.13 25.70 -9.66
N THR A 91 11.14 24.90 -10.02
CA THR A 91 12.49 25.42 -10.24
C THR A 91 12.64 26.27 -11.51
N GLU A 92 11.83 26.01 -12.54
CA GLU A 92 11.84 26.80 -13.78
C GLU A 92 11.08 28.14 -13.66
N GLU A 93 10.14 28.25 -12.71
CA GLU A 93 9.42 29.50 -12.43
C GLU A 93 10.26 30.49 -11.59
N ASP A 94 11.13 29.99 -10.69
CA ASP A 94 12.01 30.83 -9.87
C ASP A 94 13.20 31.42 -10.66
N GLU A 95 13.74 30.72 -11.66
CA GLU A 95 14.83 31.23 -12.51
C GLU A 95 14.40 32.33 -13.49
N LYS A 96 13.09 32.50 -13.73
CA LYS A 96 12.55 33.49 -14.67
C LYS A 96 12.21 34.84 -14.02
N SER A 97 12.39 34.95 -12.70
CA SER A 97 12.10 36.13 -11.89
C SER A 97 13.34 36.89 -11.39
N ILE A 98 14.55 36.55 -11.89
CA ILE A 98 15.79 37.31 -11.69
C ILE A 98 16.23 37.95 -13.00
#